data_AF-A0AAI9LLB9-F1
#
_entry.id   AF-A0AAI9LLB9-F1
#
_cell.length_a   1.000
_cell.length_b   1.000
_cell.length_c   1.000
_cell.angle_alpha   90.00
_cell.angle_beta   90.00
_cell.angle_gamma   90.00
#
_symmetry.space_group_name_H-M   'P 1'
#
loop_
_entity.id
_entity.type
_entity.pdbx_description
1 polymer ?
#
loop_
_entity_poly.entity_id
_entity_poly.type
_entity_poly.pdbx_seq_one_letter_code
_entity_poly.pdbx_strand_id
1 'polypeptide(L)'
;MKSTIIDCLAELGWQKDSIVDAFSKTFETVVAPKKASVWLSFDQEGNRWWLRNGEFTSAGENVLAACHAIIPIGMPPNEIQKAVDALVAEMEYRITGAYSVRLLRQRDADTAPSSTSPF
;
A
#
# COMPACT_ATOMS: atom_id res chain seq x y z
N MET A 1 14.96 8.38 -14.65
CA MET A 1 13.76 7.53 -14.66
C MET A 1 13.68 6.67 -13.41
N LYS A 2 14.55 5.68 -13.19
CA LYS A 2 14.56 4.92 -11.91
C LYS A 2 14.73 5.84 -10.70
N SER A 3 15.70 6.77 -10.76
CA SER A 3 15.90 7.81 -9.75
C SER A 3 14.64 8.64 -9.53
N THR A 4 14.01 9.11 -10.60
CA THR A 4 12.74 9.84 -10.55
C THR A 4 11.66 9.07 -9.78
N ILE A 5 11.46 7.78 -10.07
CA ILE A 5 10.49 6.94 -9.34
C ILE A 5 10.86 6.83 -7.85
N ILE A 6 12.15 6.64 -7.55
CA ILE A 6 12.66 6.61 -6.16
C ILE A 6 12.37 7.93 -5.45
N ASP A 7 12.66 9.05 -6.10
CA ASP A 7 12.50 10.40 -5.54
C ASP A 7 11.01 10.69 -5.28
N CYS A 8 10.11 10.38 -6.23
CA CYS A 8 8.66 10.49 -6.04
C CYS A 8 8.18 9.67 -4.82
N LEU A 9 8.65 8.43 -4.68
CA LEU A 9 8.28 7.57 -3.55
C LEU A 9 8.82 8.13 -2.22
N ALA A 10 10.05 8.63 -2.22
CA ALA A 10 10.66 9.24 -1.04
C ALA A 10 9.90 10.50 -0.59
N GLU A 11 9.48 11.35 -1.53
CA GLU A 11 8.65 12.53 -1.25
C GLU A 11 7.30 12.16 -0.62
N LEU A 12 6.73 11.01 -1.00
CA LEU A 12 5.50 10.46 -0.43
C LEU A 12 5.71 9.68 0.88
N GLY A 13 6.94 9.71 1.43
CA GLY A 13 7.30 9.10 2.71
C GLY A 13 7.60 7.61 2.64
N TRP A 14 7.81 7.04 1.45
CA TRP A 14 8.25 5.65 1.30
C TRP A 14 9.77 5.55 1.41
N GLN A 15 10.24 4.68 2.28
CA GLN A 15 11.65 4.43 2.51
C GLN A 15 12.16 3.29 1.64
N LYS A 16 13.20 3.58 0.85
CA LYS A 16 13.87 2.57 0.05
C LYS A 16 14.68 1.62 0.93
N ASP A 17 14.59 0.32 0.67
CA ASP A 17 15.47 -0.69 1.22
C ASP A 17 16.90 -0.55 0.67
N SER A 18 17.90 -0.80 1.51
CA SER A 18 19.31 -0.64 1.13
C SER A 18 19.84 -1.76 0.24
N ILE A 19 19.19 -2.93 0.27
CA ILE A 19 19.66 -4.15 -0.38
C ILE A 19 18.84 -4.45 -1.63
N VAL A 20 17.52 -4.22 -1.58
CA VAL A 20 16.59 -4.51 -2.68
C VAL A 20 15.91 -3.24 -3.18
N ASP A 21 15.42 -3.26 -4.42
CA ASP A 21 14.54 -2.20 -4.94
C ASP A 21 13.11 -2.34 -4.38
N ALA A 22 13.00 -2.51 -3.06
CA ALA A 22 11.75 -2.47 -2.32
C ALA A 22 11.64 -1.13 -1.59
N PHE A 23 10.41 -0.67 -1.42
CA PHE A 23 10.08 0.55 -0.71
C PHE A 23 9.06 0.21 0.35
N SER A 24 9.16 0.87 1.49
CA SER A 24 8.25 0.60 2.59
C SER A 24 7.84 1.84 3.34
N LYS A 25 6.62 1.83 3.84
CA LYS A 25 6.04 2.91 4.64
C LYS A 25 5.32 2.30 5.82
N THR A 26 5.53 2.87 7.01
CA THR A 26 4.84 2.45 8.22
C THR A 26 3.54 3.23 8.35
N PHE A 27 2.44 2.51 8.52
CA PHE A 27 1.12 3.06 8.77
C PHE A 27 0.72 2.81 10.22
N GLU A 28 0.39 3.87 10.94
CA GLU A 28 -0.19 3.78 12.28
C GLU A 28 -1.57 3.12 12.17
N THR A 29 -1.79 2.04 12.92
CA THR A 29 -3.10 1.38 13.01
C THR A 29 -3.46 1.20 14.49
N VAL A 30 -4.76 1.08 14.79
CA VAL A 30 -5.22 0.97 16.19
C VAL A 30 -4.71 -0.27 16.93
N VAL A 31 -4.31 -1.33 16.22
CA VAL A 31 -3.76 -2.53 16.86
C VAL A 31 -2.25 -2.43 17.05
N ALA A 32 -1.52 -2.02 15.99
CA ALA A 32 -0.08 -1.79 16.00
C ALA A 32 0.35 -1.09 14.69
N PRO A 33 1.48 -0.36 14.67
CA PRO A 33 2.06 0.11 13.42
C PRO A 33 2.30 -1.05 12.46
N LYS A 34 1.88 -0.90 11.20
CA LYS A 34 2.07 -1.91 10.16
C LYS A 34 2.88 -1.37 9.01
N LYS A 35 3.85 -2.16 8.57
CA LYS A 35 4.69 -1.86 7.41
C LYS A 35 3.98 -2.28 6.14
N ALA A 36 3.79 -1.36 5.21
CA ALA A 36 3.47 -1.66 3.83
C ALA A 36 4.76 -1.71 3.02
N SER A 37 4.86 -2.64 2.07
CA SER A 37 6.00 -2.77 1.17
C SER A 37 5.55 -2.82 -0.29
N VAL A 38 6.34 -2.27 -1.21
CA VAL A 38 6.15 -2.36 -2.66
C VAL A 38 7.49 -2.60 -3.34
N TRP A 39 7.51 -3.39 -4.40
CA TRP A 39 8.74 -3.72 -5.13
C TRP A 39 8.75 -3.01 -6.48
N LEU A 40 9.88 -2.38 -6.78
CA LEU A 40 10.19 -1.85 -8.09
C LEU A 40 11.01 -2.89 -8.86
N SER A 41 10.46 -3.37 -9.96
CA SER A 41 11.15 -4.30 -10.86
C SER A 41 11.19 -3.74 -12.27
N PHE A 42 12.28 -3.98 -12.98
CA PHE A 42 12.41 -3.61 -14.38
C PHE A 42 12.07 -4.81 -15.27
N ASP A 43 11.12 -4.61 -16.18
CA ASP A 43 10.75 -5.57 -17.22
C ASP A 43 11.53 -5.20 -18.50
N GLN A 44 12.57 -5.99 -18.78
CA GLN A 44 13.42 -5.80 -19.97
C GLN A 44 12.67 -6.10 -21.27
N GLU A 45 11.74 -7.07 -21.25
CA GLU A 45 11.00 -7.50 -22.44
C GLU A 45 9.95 -6.46 -22.85
N GLY A 46 9.27 -5.88 -21.86
CA GLY A 46 8.30 -4.80 -22.07
C GLY A 46 8.90 -3.38 -22.05
N ASN A 47 10.21 -3.25 -21.84
CA ASN A 47 10.93 -1.98 -21.69
C ASN A 47 10.21 -1.00 -20.73
N ARG A 48 9.84 -1.50 -19.53
CA ARG A 48 8.96 -0.78 -18.59
C ARG A 48 9.29 -1.10 -17.13
N TRP A 49 9.06 -0.14 -16.26
CA TRP A 49 9.17 -0.29 -14.82
C TRP A 49 7.83 -0.73 -14.23
N TRP A 50 7.89 -1.64 -13.27
CA TRP A 50 6.75 -2.14 -12.53
C TRP A 50 6.91 -1.83 -11.05
N LEU A 51 5.92 -1.13 -10.48
CA LEU A 51 5.70 -1.10 -9.04
C LEU A 51 4.64 -2.15 -8.74
N ARG A 52 5.03 -3.26 -8.11
CA ARG A 52 4.14 -4.41 -7.90
C ARG A 52 4.38 -5.09 -6.56
N ASN A 53 3.58 -6.12 -6.32
CA ASN A 53 3.63 -6.97 -5.13
C ASN A 53 3.43 -6.17 -3.85
N GLY A 54 2.49 -5.22 -3.83
CA GLY A 54 2.16 -4.51 -2.60
C GLY A 54 1.87 -5.51 -1.48
N GLU A 55 2.63 -5.44 -0.39
CA GLU A 55 2.47 -6.32 0.77
C GLU A 55 2.04 -5.49 1.97
N PHE A 56 0.80 -5.72 2.40
CA PHE A 56 0.27 -5.20 3.66
C PHE A 56 -0.75 -6.18 4.21
N THR A 57 -0.31 -6.98 5.18
CA THR A 57 -1.15 -8.04 5.76
C THR A 57 -2.01 -7.48 6.90
N SER A 58 -3.32 -7.47 6.69
CA SER A 58 -4.31 -7.06 7.69
C SER A 58 -5.25 -8.20 8.09
N ALA A 59 -4.92 -8.86 9.22
CA ALA A 59 -5.63 -10.02 9.77
C ALA A 59 -5.87 -11.13 8.73
N GLY A 60 -4.79 -11.58 8.10
CA GLY A 60 -4.79 -12.72 7.18
C GLY A 60 -4.96 -12.38 5.70
N GLU A 61 -5.26 -11.13 5.35
CA GLU A 61 -5.44 -10.71 3.95
C GLU A 61 -4.42 -9.65 3.53
N ASN A 62 -3.85 -9.80 2.33
CA ASN A 62 -2.97 -8.81 1.74
C ASN A 62 -3.78 -7.79 0.92
N VAL A 63 -4.02 -6.63 1.52
CA VAL A 63 -4.91 -5.58 0.98
C VAL A 63 -4.28 -4.89 -0.24
N LEU A 64 -2.95 -4.93 -0.36
CA LEU A 64 -2.21 -4.27 -1.43
C LEU A 64 -1.84 -5.20 -2.60
N ALA A 65 -2.25 -6.48 -2.55
CA ALA A 65 -1.90 -7.47 -3.58
C ALA A 65 -2.34 -7.05 -4.99
N ALA A 66 -3.43 -6.28 -5.11
CA ALA A 66 -3.95 -5.79 -6.37
C ALA A 66 -3.35 -4.43 -6.81
N CYS A 67 -2.64 -3.72 -5.92
CA CYS A 67 -2.05 -2.43 -6.22
C CYS A 67 -0.77 -2.60 -7.04
N HIS A 68 -0.78 -2.13 -8.27
CA HIS A 68 0.38 -2.09 -9.14
C HIS A 68 0.34 -0.89 -10.09
N ALA A 69 1.51 -0.43 -10.50
CA ALA A 69 1.65 0.59 -11.54
C ALA A 69 2.70 0.16 -12.56
N ILE A 70 2.43 0.51 -13.82
CA ILE A 70 3.32 0.23 -14.95
C ILE A 70 3.77 1.57 -15.51
N ILE A 71 5.08 1.76 -15.61
CA ILE A 71 5.72 3.00 -16.04
C ILE A 71 6.59 2.69 -17.26
N PRO A 72 6.12 2.98 -18.49
CA PRO A 72 6.87 2.74 -19.71
C PRO A 72 8.17 3.54 -19.77
N ILE A 73 9.20 3.01 -20.42
CA ILE A 73 10.39 3.81 -20.74
C ILE A 73 10.01 4.92 -21.72
N GLY A 74 10.54 6.11 -21.46
CA GLY A 74 10.21 7.32 -22.21
C GLY A 74 9.02 8.10 -21.66
N MET A 75 8.32 7.58 -20.65
CA MET A 75 7.29 8.35 -19.94
C MET A 75 7.89 9.64 -19.35
N PRO A 76 7.28 10.81 -19.58
CA PRO A 76 7.84 12.07 -19.12
C PRO A 76 7.74 12.18 -17.59
N PRO A 77 8.64 12.92 -16.92
CA PRO A 77 8.74 12.96 -15.45
C PRO A 77 7.44 13.35 -14.73
N ASN A 78 6.65 14.24 -15.32
CA ASN A 78 5.35 14.66 -14.80
C ASN A 78 4.30 13.54 -14.83
N GLU A 79 4.32 12.67 -15.83
CA GLU A 79 3.44 11.51 -15.90
C GLU A 79 3.91 10.39 -14.96
N ILE A 80 5.22 10.23 -14.79
CA ILE A 80 5.78 9.34 -13.77
C ILE A 80 5.28 9.75 -12.38
N GLN A 81 5.37 11.04 -12.04
CA GLN A 81 4.86 11.56 -10.77
C GLN A 81 3.38 11.22 -10.60
N LYS A 82 2.54 11.54 -11.59
CA LYS A 82 1.11 11.23 -11.53
C LYS A 82 0.81 9.76 -11.34
N ALA A 83 1.57 8.88 -12.01
CA ALA A 83 1.38 7.43 -11.89
C ALA A 83 1.77 6.93 -10.49
N VAL A 84 2.86 7.44 -9.92
CA VAL A 84 3.30 7.13 -8.56
C VAL A 84 2.30 7.68 -7.53
N ASP A 85 1.85 8.93 -7.68
CA ASP A 85 0.85 9.55 -6.81
C ASP A 85 -0.46 8.76 -6.82
N ALA A 86 -0.95 8.38 -8.00
CA ALA A 86 -2.17 7.58 -8.15
C ALA A 86 -2.04 6.21 -7.48
N LEU A 87 -0.88 5.56 -7.62
CA LEU A 87 -0.62 4.28 -6.96
C LEU A 87 -0.64 4.43 -5.43
N VAL A 88 0.08 5.43 -4.91
CA VAL A 88 0.15 5.65 -3.45
C VAL A 88 -1.22 6.03 -2.89
N ALA A 89 -1.98 6.89 -3.58
CA ALA A 89 -3.34 7.24 -3.18
C ALA A 89 -4.26 6.01 -3.14
N GLU A 90 -4.18 5.12 -4.13
CA GLU A 90 -4.94 3.86 -4.15
C GLU A 90 -4.52 2.93 -3.00
N MET A 91 -3.21 2.81 -2.71
CA MET A 91 -2.72 2.03 -1.58
C MET A 91 -3.25 2.56 -0.25
N GLU A 92 -3.18 3.88 -0.02
CA GLU A 92 -3.66 4.52 1.19
C GLU A 92 -5.19 4.42 1.34
N TYR A 93 -5.93 4.56 0.23
CA TYR A 93 -7.37 4.36 0.20
C TYR A 93 -7.74 2.93 0.62
N ARG A 94 -7.06 1.92 0.10
CA ARG A 94 -7.30 0.52 0.46
C ARG A 94 -6.92 0.19 1.90
N ILE A 95 -5.79 0.72 2.39
CA ILE A 95 -5.37 0.56 3.79
C ILE A 95 -6.43 1.17 4.71
N THR A 96 -6.85 2.40 4.43
CA THR A 96 -7.90 3.10 5.20
C THR A 96 -9.25 2.39 5.10
N GLY A 97 -9.62 1.86 3.93
CA GLY A 97 -10.88 1.14 3.71
C GLY A 97 -10.93 -0.17 4.48
N ALA A 98 -9.88 -0.99 4.40
CA ALA A 98 -9.76 -2.24 5.15
C ALA A 98 -9.82 -2.00 6.67
N TYR A 99 -9.32 -0.84 7.11
CA TYR A 99 -9.38 -0.42 8.50
C TYR A 99 -10.78 0.11 8.91
N SER A 100 -11.39 0.98 8.11
CA SER A 100 -12.69 1.62 8.38
C SER A 100 -13.84 0.63 8.46
N VAL A 101 -13.88 -0.34 7.54
CA VAL A 101 -14.88 -1.43 7.57
C VAL A 101 -14.79 -2.22 8.88
N ARG A 102 -13.58 -2.36 9.44
CA ARG A 102 -13.36 -3.11 10.68
C ARG A 102 -13.65 -2.31 11.93
N LEU A 103 -13.33 -1.01 11.97
CA LEU A 103 -13.78 -0.13 13.05
C LEU A 103 -15.31 -0.15 13.19
N LEU A 104 -16.02 -0.08 12.07
CA LEU A 104 -17.49 -0.18 12.05
C LEU A 104 -17.96 -1.54 12.58
N ARG A 105 -17.35 -2.64 12.12
CA ARG A 105 -17.69 -4.00 12.59
C ARG A 105 -17.34 -4.25 14.07
N GLN A 106 -16.29 -3.64 14.60
CA GLN A 106 -15.95 -3.72 16.03
C GLN A 106 -16.93 -2.92 16.89
N ARG A 107 -17.38 -1.73 16.43
CA ARG A 107 -18.41 -0.95 17.13
C ARG A 107 -19.75 -1.69 17.22
N ASP A 108 -20.14 -2.39 16.17
CA ASP A 108 -21.36 -3.20 16.18
C ASP A 108 -21.24 -4.42 17.11
N ALA A 109 -20.04 -5.00 17.25
CA ALA A 109 -19.79 -6.12 18.15
C ALA A 109 -19.73 -5.72 19.64
N ASP A 110 -19.25 -4.51 19.96
CA ASP A 110 -19.24 -3.95 21.32
C ASP A 110 -20.62 -3.43 21.76
N THR A 111 -21.56 -3.27 20.81
CA THR A 111 -22.94 -2.84 21.06
C THR A 111 -23.93 -4.02 21.03
N ALA A 112 -23.44 -5.26 21.16
CA ALA A 112 -24.32 -6.40 21.41
C ALA A 112 -24.56 -6.52 22.93
N PRO A 113 -25.80 -6.32 23.44
CA PRO A 113 -26.07 -6.50 24.86
C PRO A 113 -25.83 -7.96 25.23
N SER A 114 -25.00 -8.16 26.25
CA SER A 114 -24.84 -9.40 27.00
C SER A 114 -26.21 -9.85 27.55
N SER A 115 -27.00 -10.55 26.73
CA SER A 115 -28.16 -11.28 27.21
C SER A 115 -27.65 -12.52 27.95
N THR A 116 -27.34 -12.31 29.23
CA THR A 116 -27.38 -13.34 30.24
C THR A 116 -28.73 -14.05 30.15
N SER A 117 -28.74 -15.36 30.03
CA SER A 117 -29.92 -16.16 30.37
C SER A 117 -29.48 -17.41 31.10
N PRO A 118 -29.94 -17.62 32.35
CA PRO A 118 -29.71 -18.82 33.12
C PRO A 118 -30.81 -19.83 32.81
N PHE A 119 -30.45 -21.07 32.47
CA PHE A 119 -31.24 -22.27 32.74
C PHE A 119 -30.31 -23.46 32.88
#